data_AF-A0A1F8CIU7-F1
#
_entry.id   AF-A0A1F8CIU7-F1
#
_cell.length_a   1.000
_cell.length_b   1.000
_cell.length_c   1.000
_cell.angle_alpha   90.00
_cell.angle_beta   90.00
_cell.angle_gamma   90.00
#
_symmetry.space_group_name_H-M   'P 1'
#
loop_
_entity.id
_entity.type
_entity.pdbx_description
1 polymer ?
#
loop_
_entity_poly.entity_id
_entity_poly.type
_entity_poly.pdbx_seq_one_letter_code
_entity_poly.pdbx_strand_id
1 'polypeptide(L)'
;MIIQLEKFGKTLVSRPSGKEAWLAFQPVLNGASTGDEIVVDFAGVVVLTPSWADEFLTPLYQRFHDRIKLHNLDNPSVVATLSILEKNSLNIDQGLLSRKRKFLQSE
;
A
#
# COMPACT_ATOMS: atom_id res chain seq x y z
N MET A 1 1.02 10.29 9.29
CA MET A 1 -0.42 10.21 8.96
C MET A 1 -0.82 8.77 8.67
N ILE A 2 -2.08 8.40 8.89
CA ILE A 2 -2.60 7.04 8.63
C ILE A 2 -3.68 7.11 7.54
N ILE A 3 -3.51 6.34 6.47
CA ILE A 3 -4.47 6.16 5.38
C ILE A 3 -5.18 4.83 5.61
N GLN A 4 -6.43 4.90 6.09
CA GLN A 4 -7.27 3.71 6.28
C GLN A 4 -7.94 3.36 4.95
N LEU A 5 -7.48 2.30 4.29
CA LEU A 5 -7.98 1.95 2.96
C LEU A 5 -9.45 1.55 2.94
N GLU A 6 -9.99 1.03 4.04
CA GLU A 6 -11.42 0.72 4.15
C GLU A 6 -12.34 1.92 3.92
N LYS A 7 -11.84 3.16 4.07
CA LYS A 7 -12.60 4.39 3.78
C LYS A 7 -12.92 4.56 2.30
N PHE A 8 -12.19 3.89 1.41
CA PHE A 8 -12.50 3.82 -0.02
C PHE A 8 -13.41 2.62 -0.36
N GLY A 9 -13.69 1.75 0.61
CA GLY A 9 -14.48 0.53 0.47
C GLY A 9 -13.76 -0.69 1.03
N LYS A 10 -14.51 -1.77 1.25
CA LYS A 10 -13.97 -3.06 1.72
C LYS A 10 -13.53 -3.99 0.58
N THR A 11 -14.03 -3.75 -0.63
CA THR A 11 -13.74 -4.51 -1.85
C THR A 11 -13.14 -3.56 -2.88
N LEU A 12 -11.81 -3.56 -2.98
CA LEU A 12 -11.02 -2.62 -3.76
C LEU A 12 -10.49 -3.32 -5.02
N VAL A 13 -11.33 -3.38 -6.06
CA VAL A 13 -11.10 -4.29 -7.22
C VAL A 13 -10.93 -3.57 -8.57
N SER A 14 -11.50 -2.38 -8.71
CA SER A 14 -11.65 -1.69 -10.00
C SER A 14 -10.54 -0.65 -10.22
N ARG A 15 -9.82 -0.76 -11.35
CA ARG A 15 -8.76 0.20 -11.72
C ARG A 15 -9.26 1.66 -11.77
N PRO A 16 -10.38 1.99 -12.46
CA PRO A 16 -10.96 3.34 -12.41
C PRO A 16 -11.18 3.86 -10.97
N SER A 17 -11.72 3.03 -10.08
CA SER A 17 -11.97 3.45 -8.70
C SER A 17 -10.69 3.66 -7.88
N GLY A 18 -9.60 2.95 -8.20
CA GLY A 18 -8.29 3.19 -7.59
C GLY A 18 -7.71 4.55 -7.98
N LYS A 19 -7.84 4.89 -9.28
CA LYS A 19 -7.43 6.20 -9.80
C LYS A 19 -8.26 7.34 -9.20
N GLU A 20 -9.58 7.14 -9.10
CA GLU A 20 -10.48 8.11 -8.45
C GLU A 20 -10.12 8.31 -6.97
N ALA A 21 -9.85 7.24 -6.23
CA ALA A 21 -9.40 7.31 -4.85
C ALA A 21 -8.09 8.11 -4.71
N TRP A 22 -7.11 7.86 -5.58
CA TRP A 22 -5.84 8.60 -5.59
C TRP A 22 -6.05 10.11 -5.82
N LEU A 23 -6.88 10.47 -6.81
CA LEU A 23 -7.18 11.85 -7.15
C LEU A 23 -7.96 12.55 -6.02
N ALA A 24 -8.99 11.90 -5.48
CA ALA A 24 -9.80 12.43 -4.39
C ALA A 24 -8.99 12.64 -3.10
N PHE A 25 -7.94 11.84 -2.88
CA PHE A 25 -7.11 11.92 -1.69
C PHE A 25 -5.94 12.92 -1.80
N GLN A 26 -5.67 13.49 -2.98
CA GLN A 26 -4.59 14.47 -3.19
C GLN A 26 -4.61 15.64 -2.18
N PRO A 27 -5.75 16.27 -1.84
CA PRO A 27 -5.76 17.38 -0.89
C PRO A 27 -5.21 17.00 0.48
N VAL A 28 -5.48 15.77 0.94
CA VAL A 28 -4.97 15.25 2.21
C VAL A 28 -3.46 15.01 2.11
N LEU A 29 -3.00 14.40 1.01
CA LEU A 29 -1.57 14.14 0.77
C LEU A 29 -0.75 15.43 0.63
N ASN A 30 -1.35 16.50 0.11
CA ASN A 30 -0.71 17.82 -0.01
C ASN A 30 -0.52 18.51 1.34
N GLY A 31 -1.31 18.14 2.36
CA GLY A 31 -1.13 18.63 3.73
C GLY A 31 -0.09 17.87 4.54
N ALA A 32 0.49 16.77 4.01
CA ALA A 32 1.50 15.99 4.72
C ALA A 32 2.85 16.74 4.75
N SER A 33 3.45 16.86 5.92
CA SER A 33 4.75 17.51 6.10
C SER A 33 5.87 16.67 5.49
N THR A 34 7.01 17.30 5.22
CA THR A 34 8.20 16.67 4.62
C THR A 34 8.83 15.57 5.48
N GLY A 35 8.55 15.54 6.78
CA GLY A 35 8.99 14.48 7.71
C GLY A 35 7.92 13.45 8.09
N ASP A 36 6.67 13.59 7.61
CA ASP A 36 5.59 12.76 8.11
C ASP A 36 5.69 11.32 7.57
N GLU A 37 5.80 10.35 8.47
CA GLU A 37 5.61 8.94 8.11
C GLU A 37 4.18 8.74 7.58
N ILE A 38 4.03 7.99 6.49
CA ILE A 38 2.75 7.68 5.87
C ILE A 38 2.47 6.20 6.11
N VAL A 39 1.50 5.91 6.95
CA VAL A 39 1.07 4.53 7.22
C VAL A 39 -0.12 4.22 6.32
N VAL A 40 -0.01 3.20 5.48
CA VAL A 40 -1.15 2.62 4.76
C VAL A 40 -1.66 1.45 5.58
N ASP A 41 -2.90 1.58 6.03
CA ASP A 41 -3.56 0.60 6.87
C ASP A 41 -4.62 -0.16 6.07
N PHE A 42 -4.43 -1.48 5.96
CA PHE A 42 -5.34 -2.39 5.26
C PHE A 42 -6.44 -2.98 6.17
N ALA A 43 -6.54 -2.56 7.43
CA ALA A 43 -7.64 -2.97 8.30
C ALA A 43 -9.00 -2.72 7.63
N GLY A 44 -9.90 -3.70 7.75
CA GLY A 44 -11.25 -3.63 7.18
C GLY A 44 -11.34 -3.91 5.67
N VAL A 45 -10.21 -3.98 4.95
CA VAL A 45 -10.18 -4.43 3.55
C VAL A 45 -10.39 -5.94 3.51
N VAL A 46 -11.36 -6.38 2.71
CA VAL A 46 -11.69 -7.80 2.49
C VAL A 46 -11.05 -8.29 1.20
N VAL A 47 -11.14 -7.52 0.11
CA VAL A 47 -10.55 -7.86 -1.18
C VAL A 47 -9.78 -6.66 -1.71
N LEU A 48 -8.57 -6.91 -2.20
CA LEU A 48 -7.71 -5.94 -2.87
C LEU A 48 -7.13 -6.58 -4.14
N THR A 49 -7.32 -5.96 -5.31
CA THR A 49 -6.72 -6.43 -6.57
C THR A 49 -5.45 -5.65 -6.92
N PRO A 50 -4.52 -6.25 -7.69
CA PRO A 50 -3.34 -5.53 -8.20
C PRO A 50 -3.70 -4.31 -9.04
N SER A 51 -4.76 -4.38 -9.83
CA SER A 51 -5.17 -3.29 -10.71
C SER A 51 -5.69 -2.06 -9.96
N TRP A 52 -6.35 -2.24 -8.81
CA TRP A 52 -6.73 -1.14 -7.94
C TRP A 52 -5.53 -0.61 -7.17
N ALA A 53 -4.75 -1.53 -6.58
CA ALA A 53 -3.61 -1.20 -5.74
C ALA A 53 -2.50 -0.46 -6.49
N ASP A 54 -2.25 -0.79 -7.76
CA ASP A 54 -1.28 -0.09 -8.60
C ASP A 54 -1.63 1.39 -8.77
N GLU A 55 -2.90 1.72 -9.03
CA GLU A 55 -3.33 3.12 -9.24
C GLU A 55 -3.22 3.98 -7.97
N PHE A 56 -3.28 3.37 -6.79
CA PHE A 56 -3.24 4.11 -5.52
C PHE A 56 -1.86 4.04 -4.85
N LEU A 57 -1.31 2.84 -4.69
CA LEU A 57 -0.06 2.62 -3.96
C LEU A 57 1.16 3.01 -4.79
N THR A 58 1.21 2.74 -6.09
CA THR A 58 2.38 3.07 -6.91
C THR A 58 2.68 4.57 -6.91
N PRO A 59 1.73 5.48 -7.21
CA PRO A 59 2.02 6.92 -7.14
C PRO A 59 2.25 7.40 -5.70
N LEU A 60 1.68 6.72 -4.68
CA LEU A 60 1.96 7.02 -3.28
C LEU A 60 3.42 6.71 -2.91
N TYR A 61 3.93 5.54 -3.31
CA TYR A 61 5.33 5.15 -3.15
C TYR A 61 6.28 6.03 -3.96
N GLN A 62 5.90 6.45 -5.16
CA GLN A 62 6.68 7.41 -5.95
C GLN A 62 6.78 8.78 -5.29
N ARG A 63 5.76 9.19 -4.54
CA ARG A 63 5.72 10.50 -3.88
C ARG A 63 6.46 10.54 -2.54
N PHE A 64 6.38 9.47 -1.75
CA PHE A 64 6.85 9.46 -0.37
C PHE A 64 7.94 8.43 -0.07
N HIS A 65 8.28 7.58 -1.05
CA HIS A 65 9.41 6.65 -1.00
C HIS A 65 9.46 5.80 0.29
N ASP A 66 10.55 5.93 1.05
CA ASP A 66 10.89 5.20 2.26
C ASP A 66 10.03 5.58 3.48
N ARG A 67 9.29 6.68 3.38
CA ARG A 67 8.35 7.13 4.42
C ARG A 67 7.05 6.32 4.45
N ILE A 68 6.80 5.44 3.48
CA ILE A 68 5.63 4.57 3.48
C ILE A 68 5.83 3.37 4.39
N LYS A 69 4.90 3.13 5.31
CA LYS A 69 4.77 1.88 6.10
C LYS A 69 3.45 1.19 5.79
N LEU A 70 3.44 -0.12 5.82
CA LEU A 70 2.25 -0.95 5.58
C LEU A 70 1.85 -1.67 6.87
N HIS A 71 0.58 -1.53 7.28
CA HIS A 71 0.02 -2.14 8.48
C HIS A 71 -1.16 -3.07 8.15
N ASN A 72 -1.43 -4.07 9.00
CA ASN A 72 -2.52 -5.05 8.85
C ASN A 72 -2.43 -5.88 7.54
N LEU A 73 -1.28 -6.56 7.39
CA LEU A 73 -0.94 -7.40 6.23
C LEU A 73 -1.37 -8.87 6.38
N ASP A 74 -2.26 -9.17 7.30
CA ASP A 74 -2.75 -10.52 7.61
C ASP A 74 -3.77 -11.02 6.57
N ASN A 75 -4.42 -10.14 5.81
CA ASN A 75 -5.34 -10.53 4.75
C ASN A 75 -4.61 -11.18 3.55
N PRO A 76 -4.92 -12.43 3.16
CA PRO A 76 -4.31 -13.11 2.02
C PRO A 76 -4.44 -12.37 0.69
N SER A 77 -5.58 -11.69 0.45
CA SER A 77 -5.79 -10.86 -0.74
C SER A 77 -4.81 -9.69 -0.81
N VAL A 78 -4.50 -9.08 0.35
CA VAL A 78 -3.53 -7.98 0.45
C VAL A 78 -2.13 -8.51 0.17
N VAL A 79 -1.73 -9.61 0.83
CA VAL A 79 -0.41 -10.23 0.64
C VAL A 79 -0.17 -10.63 -0.81
N ALA A 80 -1.15 -11.30 -1.44
CA ALA A 80 -1.05 -11.72 -2.83
C ALA A 80 -0.90 -10.53 -3.78
N THR A 81 -1.70 -9.47 -3.59
CA THR A 81 -1.63 -8.26 -4.41
C THR A 81 -0.30 -7.54 -4.28
N LEU A 82 0.20 -7.34 -3.06
CA LEU A 82 1.50 -6.71 -2.85
C LEU A 82 2.65 -7.53 -3.48
N SER A 83 2.57 -8.86 -3.37
CA SER A 83 3.54 -9.76 -3.99
C SER A 83 3.55 -9.66 -5.53
N ILE A 84 2.40 -9.38 -6.15
CA ILE A 84 2.28 -9.17 -7.60
C ILE A 84 2.88 -7.81 -7.98
N LEU A 85 2.60 -6.75 -7.20
CA LEU A 85 3.13 -5.41 -7.48
C LEU A 85 4.66 -5.34 -7.33
N GLU A 86 5.22 -6.00 -6.30
CA GLU A 86 6.67 -6.09 -6.09
C GLU A 86 7.37 -6.76 -7.28
N LYS A 87 6.77 -7.82 -7.84
CA LYS A 87 7.34 -8.52 -9.01
C LYS A 87 7.31 -7.70 -10.30
N ASN A 88 6.32 -6.81 -10.45
CA ASN A 88 6.01 -6.23 -11.74
C ASN A 88 6.42 -4.76 -11.88
N SER A 89 6.38 -3.95 -10.81
CA SER A 89 6.39 -2.49 -10.98
C SER A 89 6.95 -1.70 -9.80
N LEU A 90 7.33 -2.34 -8.71
CA LEU A 90 7.93 -1.65 -7.58
C LEU A 90 9.27 -2.30 -7.26
N ASN A 91 10.35 -1.56 -7.49
CA ASN A 91 11.62 -1.77 -6.81
C ASN A 91 11.39 -1.36 -5.32
N ILE A 92 10.46 -2.04 -4.63
CA ILE A 92 10.32 -1.92 -3.18
C ILE A 92 11.65 -2.42 -2.65
N ASP A 93 12.37 -1.48 -2.06
CA ASP A 93 13.70 -1.69 -1.52
C ASP A 93 13.78 -3.02 -0.74
N GLN A 94 14.89 -3.74 -0.88
CA GLN A 94 15.14 -5.11 -0.37
C GLN A 94 14.99 -5.28 1.16
N GLY A 95 14.53 -4.25 1.88
CA GLY A 95 14.21 -4.26 3.29
C GLY A 95 13.02 -5.17 3.67
N LEU A 96 12.05 -5.39 2.78
CA LEU A 96 10.93 -6.30 3.06
C LEU A 96 11.38 -7.78 3.09
N LEU A 97 12.23 -8.18 2.13
CA LEU A 97 12.80 -9.52 2.05
C LEU A 97 13.83 -9.78 3.15
N SER A 98 14.59 -8.76 3.56
CA SER A 98 15.55 -8.87 4.67
C SER A 98 14.85 -9.19 6.00
N ARG A 99 13.67 -8.60 6.24
CA ARG A 99 12.89 -8.87 7.46
C ARG A 99 12.20 -10.23 7.43
N LYS A 100 11.68 -10.65 6.27
CA LYS A 100 11.04 -11.97 6.12
C LYS A 100 12.05 -13.13 6.15
N ARG A 101 13.26 -12.95 5.59
CA ARG A 101 14.37 -13.92 5.73
C ARG A 101 14.89 -14.01 7.15
N LYS A 102 14.96 -12.90 7.88
CA LYS A 102 15.41 -12.92 9.28
C LYS A 102 14.41 -13.61 10.21
N PHE A 103 13.12 -13.52 9.92
CA PHE A 103 12.06 -14.21 10.66
C PHE A 103 11.98 -15.72 10.34
N LEU A 104 12.23 -16.11 9.09
CA LEU A 104 12.21 -17.52 8.64
C LEU A 104 13.53 -18.27 8.86
N GLN A 105 14.60 -17.59 9.30
CA GLN A 105 15.90 -18.19 9.66
C GLN A 105 16.15 -18.18 11.17
N SER A 106 15.15 -17.77 11.97
CA SER A 106 15.20 -17.74 13.43
C SER A 106 14.30 -18.79 14.10
N GLU A 107 13.81 -19.77 13.34
CA GLU A 107 13.13 -20.98 13.85
C GLU A 107 13.95 -22.22 13.54
#